data_AF-A0A014NTL5-F1
#
_entry.id   AF-A0A014NTL5-F1
#
_cell.length_a   1.000
_cell.length_b   1.000
_cell.length_c   1.000
_cell.angle_alpha   90.00
_cell.angle_beta   90.00
_cell.angle_gamma   90.00
#
_symmetry.space_group_name_H-M   'P 1'
#
loop_
_entity.id
_entity.type
_entity.pdbx_description
1 polymer ?
#
loop_
_entity_poly.entity_id
_entity_poly.type
_entity_poly.pdbx_seq_one_letter_code
_entity_poly.pdbx_strand_id
1 'polypeptide(L)'
;MRRRPRDNDVRMRLGISYVSLAGAEANLRAEIAPRASVADVAAAGRAAWDRRLRAIRISGGSEPRRTAFYTALYHSLQQPNLISDTDGRYPGMDGTPRRVERGQTAQYSNFSGWDQYRAQVQLLALLQPRVAGDFAQSLLNFARRNGGVWDRWVHISGATHVMTGDPSAATLATFYAMGVRNFDAKGAFDSRYRQATAPHPDGLSDKGCPGQCEGQRPGLAQYLESRYAAQDACHCWGGGAETLEDSVADDALARWARLPGRTKEADELGARGGYWRNVFHPQATGAAGYIQVRNRDGSWVTPFDPASDRGFAQGSAATYAWMVPQDVQGLAEAMGGRDKAAARLDGFFHKPDGSWSVRGGDPLRYDPTNEPGIHAPWLHNALGQPWKTQETVRQMHAVRVDGRPHDTSWLDGSVVRQGGSLSLGLADRPDTGWATDPGRLPH
;
A
#
# COMPACT_ATOMS: atom_id res chain seq x y z
N MET A 1 -7.91 45.22 49.01
CA MET A 1 -8.47 44.18 48.11
C MET A 1 -7.38 43.73 47.12
N ARG A 2 -7.00 42.45 47.09
CA ARG A 2 -6.16 41.92 45.98
C ARG A 2 -7.08 41.61 44.79
N ARG A 3 -6.84 42.24 43.63
CA ARG A 3 -7.48 41.81 42.38
C ARG A 3 -7.04 40.36 42.11
N ARG A 4 -7.99 39.42 42.00
CA ARG A 4 -7.70 38.14 41.35
C ARG A 4 -7.29 38.43 39.90
N PRO A 5 -6.29 37.73 39.34
CA PRO A 5 -6.05 37.77 37.90
C PRO A 5 -7.35 37.40 37.18
N ARG A 6 -7.68 38.12 36.10
CA ARG A 6 -8.70 37.64 35.17
C ARG A 6 -8.04 36.51 34.37
N ASP A 7 -8.36 35.29 34.74
CA ASP A 7 -8.13 34.14 33.89
C ASP A 7 -9.02 34.32 32.64
N ASN A 8 -8.36 34.58 31.51
CA ASN A 8 -9.01 34.82 30.22
C ASN A 8 -9.04 33.53 29.37
N ASP A 9 -8.56 32.40 29.90
CA ASP A 9 -8.39 31.17 29.13
C ASP A 9 -9.72 30.42 29.00
N VAL A 10 -10.24 30.37 27.77
CA VAL A 10 -11.44 29.59 27.44
C VAL A 10 -11.05 28.14 27.17
N ARG A 11 -11.52 27.22 28.02
CA ARG A 11 -11.33 25.78 27.85
C ARG A 11 -12.54 25.15 27.17
N MET A 12 -12.35 24.64 25.95
CA MET A 12 -13.33 23.85 25.22
C MET A 12 -13.08 22.35 25.40
N ARG A 13 -14.14 21.55 25.43
CA ARG A 13 -14.10 20.09 25.33
C ARG A 13 -15.03 19.68 24.20
N LEU A 14 -14.55 18.80 23.32
CA LEU A 14 -15.27 18.35 22.13
C LEU A 14 -15.43 16.84 22.15
N GLY A 15 -16.62 16.36 21.80
CA GLY A 15 -16.87 14.97 21.41
C GLY A 15 -17.43 14.95 19.99
N ILE A 16 -17.16 13.88 19.26
CA ILE A 16 -17.62 13.67 17.89
C ILE A 16 -18.38 12.34 17.84
N SER A 17 -19.45 12.28 17.05
CA SER A 17 -20.16 11.06 16.67
C SER A 17 -20.65 11.22 15.25
N TYR A 18 -20.49 10.18 14.44
CA TYR A 18 -21.06 10.12 13.09
C TYR A 18 -22.51 9.61 13.09
N VAL A 19 -23.11 9.40 14.28
CA VAL A 19 -24.45 8.81 14.45
C VAL A 19 -25.44 9.80 15.04
N SER A 20 -25.08 10.53 16.10
CA SER A 20 -26.01 11.44 16.80
C SER A 20 -25.33 12.38 17.78
N LEU A 21 -25.95 13.54 18.05
CA LEU A 21 -25.52 14.46 19.12
C LEU A 21 -25.40 13.75 20.49
N ALA A 22 -26.39 12.92 20.84
CA ALA A 22 -26.37 12.15 22.08
C ALA A 22 -25.19 11.14 22.15
N GLY A 23 -24.77 10.60 20.99
CA GLY A 23 -23.55 9.80 20.85
C GLY A 23 -22.29 10.64 21.09
N ALA A 24 -22.20 11.83 20.49
CA ALA A 24 -21.06 12.74 20.66
C ALA A 24 -20.88 13.16 22.13
N GLU A 25 -21.98 13.46 22.83
CA GLU A 25 -21.95 13.71 24.26
C GLU A 25 -21.57 12.47 25.10
N ALA A 26 -22.02 11.28 24.71
CA ALA A 26 -21.67 10.04 25.40
C ALA A 26 -20.17 9.73 25.26
N ASN A 27 -19.61 9.84 24.06
CA ASN A 27 -18.18 9.72 23.80
C ASN A 27 -17.39 10.73 24.64
N LEU A 28 -17.81 12.02 24.66
CA LEU A 28 -17.17 13.05 25.50
C LEU A 28 -17.19 12.72 27.00
N ARG A 29 -18.28 12.14 27.51
CA ARG A 29 -18.40 11.72 28.92
C ARG A 29 -17.56 10.48 29.24
N ALA A 30 -17.39 9.57 28.30
CA ALA A 30 -16.63 8.33 28.45
C ALA A 30 -15.11 8.58 28.35
N GLU A 31 -14.67 9.45 27.45
CA GLU A 31 -13.25 9.62 27.10
C GLU A 31 -12.55 10.75 27.86
N ILE A 32 -13.28 11.81 28.22
CA ILE A 32 -12.69 12.98 28.91
C ILE A 32 -13.36 13.16 30.27
N ALA A 33 -12.58 13.04 31.35
CA ALA A 33 -13.09 13.24 32.71
C ALA A 33 -13.63 14.68 32.91
N PRO A 34 -14.71 14.89 33.72
CA PRO A 34 -15.35 16.20 33.87
C PRO A 34 -14.44 17.37 34.27
N ARG A 35 -13.32 17.10 34.94
CA ARG A 35 -12.34 18.08 35.44
C ARG A 35 -10.98 18.02 34.74
N ALA A 36 -10.82 17.20 33.70
CA ALA A 36 -9.55 17.09 32.99
C ALA A 36 -9.14 18.44 32.37
N SER A 37 -7.87 18.80 32.55
CA SER A 37 -7.23 19.92 31.88
C SER A 37 -6.72 19.53 30.49
N VAL A 38 -6.37 20.53 29.67
CA VAL A 38 -5.70 20.30 28.38
C VAL A 38 -4.37 19.56 28.58
N ALA A 39 -3.66 19.82 29.69
CA ALA A 39 -2.42 19.12 30.03
C ALA A 39 -2.64 17.63 30.33
N ASP A 40 -3.73 17.27 31.01
CA ASP A 40 -4.07 15.87 31.31
C ASP A 40 -4.38 15.10 30.02
N VAL A 41 -5.18 15.69 29.12
CA VAL A 41 -5.51 15.10 27.81
C VAL A 41 -4.25 14.95 26.95
N ALA A 42 -3.38 15.97 26.91
CA ALA A 42 -2.11 15.91 26.18
C ALA A 42 -1.09 14.92 26.80
N ALA A 43 -1.13 14.69 28.11
CA ALA A 43 -0.33 13.66 28.77
C ALA A 43 -0.85 12.25 28.43
N ALA A 44 -2.17 12.03 28.47
CA ALA A 44 -2.80 10.77 28.08
C ALA A 44 -2.53 10.43 26.61
N GLY A 45 -2.65 11.42 25.70
CA GLY A 45 -2.33 11.28 24.28
C GLY A 45 -0.87 10.92 24.02
N ARG A 46 0.09 11.60 24.69
CA ARG A 46 1.52 11.25 24.62
C ARG A 46 1.76 9.83 25.11
N ALA A 47 1.20 9.45 26.26
CA ALA A 47 1.33 8.09 26.80
C ALA A 47 0.73 7.02 25.87
N ALA A 48 -0.33 7.33 25.12
CA ALA A 48 -0.90 6.44 24.12
C ALA A 48 0.03 6.28 22.91
N TRP A 49 0.55 7.38 22.35
CA TRP A 49 1.53 7.33 21.25
C TRP A 49 2.82 6.62 21.63
N ASP A 50 3.35 6.88 22.83
CA ASP A 50 4.50 6.17 23.39
C ASP A 50 4.29 4.65 23.37
N ARG A 51 3.12 4.15 23.79
CA ARG A 51 2.80 2.72 23.75
C ARG A 51 2.75 2.16 22.32
N ARG A 52 2.27 2.95 21.35
CA ARG A 52 2.21 2.54 19.93
C ARG A 52 3.60 2.52 19.29
N LEU A 53 4.39 3.59 19.44
CA LEU A 53 5.71 3.71 18.83
C LEU A 53 6.71 2.74 19.44
N ARG A 54 6.60 2.40 20.73
CA ARG A 54 7.43 1.37 21.40
C ARG A 54 7.19 -0.06 20.89
N ALA A 55 6.23 -0.29 19.98
CA ALA A 55 6.06 -1.58 19.30
C ALA A 55 7.25 -1.92 18.39
N ILE A 56 7.99 -0.92 17.90
CA ILE A 56 9.29 -1.12 17.25
C ILE A 56 10.35 -0.36 18.04
N ARG A 57 11.47 -1.02 18.34
CA ARG A 57 12.64 -0.40 18.95
C ARG A 57 13.81 -0.49 17.98
N ILE A 58 14.33 0.66 17.57
CA ILE A 58 15.52 0.76 16.71
C ILE A 58 16.73 1.19 17.54
N SER A 59 17.91 0.66 17.20
CA SER A 59 19.21 1.03 17.75
C SER A 59 20.14 1.52 16.64
N GLY A 60 21.13 2.36 16.99
CA GLY A 60 22.00 3.00 16.00
C GLY A 60 21.34 4.13 15.21
N GLY A 61 21.94 4.47 14.07
CA GLY A 61 21.57 5.63 13.25
C GLY A 61 21.93 6.98 13.88
N SER A 62 21.78 8.06 13.12
CA SER A 62 21.79 9.43 13.65
C SER A 62 20.43 9.79 14.24
N GLU A 63 20.36 10.85 15.04
CA GLU A 63 19.08 11.34 15.58
C GLU A 63 18.07 11.71 14.47
N PRO A 64 18.42 12.47 13.41
CA PRO A 64 17.50 12.73 12.31
C PRO A 64 16.91 11.47 11.65
N ARG A 65 17.70 10.39 11.55
CA ARG A 65 17.22 9.10 11.01
C ARG A 65 16.23 8.42 11.93
N ARG A 66 16.46 8.45 13.24
CA ARG A 66 15.51 7.92 14.23
C ARG A 66 14.21 8.74 14.23
N THR A 67 14.32 10.06 14.13
CA THR A 67 13.16 10.95 13.97
C THR A 67 12.37 10.62 12.71
N ALA A 68 13.02 10.53 11.54
CA ALA A 68 12.35 10.16 10.28
C ALA A 68 11.64 8.80 10.37
N PHE A 69 12.28 7.79 10.97
CA PHE A 69 11.68 6.47 11.20
C PHE A 69 10.42 6.55 12.09
N TYR A 70 10.51 7.19 13.26
CA TYR A 70 9.36 7.27 14.17
C TYR A 70 8.25 8.19 13.65
N THR A 71 8.56 9.21 12.84
CA THR A 71 7.57 10.01 12.11
C THR A 71 6.86 9.18 11.03
N ALA A 72 7.58 8.36 10.26
CA ALA A 72 6.97 7.46 9.28
C ALA A 72 6.08 6.39 9.97
N LEU A 73 6.55 5.82 11.08
CA LEU A 73 5.75 4.89 11.89
C LEU A 73 4.49 5.58 12.45
N TYR A 74 4.61 6.80 12.96
CA TYR A 74 3.48 7.63 13.40
C TYR A 74 2.45 7.82 12.28
N HIS A 75 2.87 8.24 11.08
CA HIS A 75 1.97 8.40 9.93
C HIS A 75 1.29 7.07 9.53
N SER A 76 2.03 5.96 9.48
CA SER A 76 1.49 4.64 9.11
C SER A 76 0.40 4.11 10.06
N LEU A 77 0.35 4.64 11.29
CA LEU A 77 -0.57 4.27 12.36
C LEU A 77 -1.73 5.28 12.54
N GLN A 78 -1.85 6.30 11.71
CA GLN A 78 -3.00 7.23 11.72
C GLN A 78 -4.27 6.63 11.11
N GLN A 79 -4.14 5.56 10.32
CA GLN A 79 -5.24 4.86 9.65
C GLN A 79 -5.21 3.36 9.93
N PRO A 80 -6.36 2.66 9.88
CA PRO A 80 -7.70 3.19 9.58
C PRO A 80 -8.29 4.03 10.72
N ASN A 81 -9.32 4.84 10.42
CA ASN A 81 -9.94 5.74 11.40
C ASN A 81 -11.13 5.08 12.09
N LEU A 82 -11.25 5.24 13.42
CA LEU A 82 -12.40 4.78 14.20
C LEU A 82 -13.63 5.63 13.85
N ILE A 83 -14.74 4.99 13.51
CA ILE A 83 -16.03 5.66 13.22
C ILE A 83 -17.19 5.20 14.11
N SER A 84 -16.99 4.16 14.93
CA SER A 84 -17.97 3.77 15.94
C SER A 84 -17.86 4.60 17.21
N ASP A 85 -19.00 5.04 17.73
CA ASP A 85 -19.16 5.59 19.07
C ASP A 85 -18.70 4.59 20.14
N THR A 86 -18.47 5.08 21.36
CA THR A 86 -18.11 4.25 22.53
C THR A 86 -19.15 3.19 22.91
N ASP A 87 -20.39 3.33 22.45
CA ASP A 87 -21.42 2.30 22.58
C ASP A 87 -21.43 1.28 21.42
N GLY A 88 -20.52 1.41 20.45
CA GLY A 88 -20.38 0.54 19.29
C GLY A 88 -21.29 0.87 18.10
N ARG A 89 -22.09 1.94 18.14
CA ARG A 89 -22.87 2.39 16.97
C ARG A 89 -22.02 3.13 15.94
N TYR A 90 -22.31 2.96 14.65
CA TYR A 90 -21.63 3.63 13.53
C TYR A 90 -22.59 3.89 12.36
N PRO A 91 -22.30 4.83 11.44
CA PRO A 91 -23.09 5.03 10.22
C PRO A 91 -22.89 3.88 9.22
N GLY A 92 -23.96 3.17 8.85
CA GLY A 92 -23.94 2.23 7.74
C GLY A 92 -23.73 2.95 6.40
N MET A 93 -23.24 2.22 5.39
CA MET A 93 -23.12 2.75 4.02
C MET A 93 -24.48 3.05 3.37
N ASP A 94 -25.54 2.46 3.90
CA ASP A 94 -26.95 2.74 3.63
C ASP A 94 -27.51 3.96 4.40
N GLY A 95 -26.62 4.79 4.98
CA GLY A 95 -26.98 5.95 5.81
C GLY A 95 -27.67 5.61 7.14
N THR A 96 -27.94 4.33 7.42
CA THR A 96 -28.68 3.91 8.61
C THR A 96 -27.71 3.57 9.74
N PRO A 97 -27.93 4.04 10.99
CA PRO A 97 -27.10 3.63 12.12
C PRO A 97 -27.09 2.10 12.32
N ARG A 98 -25.88 1.55 12.40
CA ARG A 98 -25.59 0.14 12.69
C ARG A 98 -24.82 0.01 14.01
N ARG A 99 -24.51 -1.21 14.42
CA ARG A 99 -23.73 -1.55 15.61
C ARG A 99 -22.68 -2.58 15.22
N VAL A 100 -21.49 -2.53 15.83
CA VAL A 100 -20.41 -3.51 15.60
C VAL A 100 -20.89 -4.95 15.82
N GLU A 101 -20.35 -5.87 15.04
CA GLU A 101 -20.73 -7.29 15.08
C GLU A 101 -20.22 -7.97 16.36
N ARG A 102 -20.82 -9.10 16.74
CA ARG A 102 -20.38 -9.86 17.93
C ARG A 102 -18.92 -10.30 17.78
N GLY A 103 -18.05 -9.77 18.65
CA GLY A 103 -16.61 -10.10 18.68
C GLY A 103 -15.72 -9.07 17.96
N GLN A 104 -16.31 -8.14 17.22
CA GLN A 104 -15.64 -6.93 16.72
C GLN A 104 -15.52 -5.92 17.87
N THR A 105 -14.39 -5.22 18.00
CA THR A 105 -14.22 -4.20 19.06
C THR A 105 -14.50 -2.78 18.60
N ALA A 106 -14.29 -2.50 17.31
CA ALA A 106 -14.47 -1.18 16.70
C ALA A 106 -14.91 -1.29 15.23
N GLN A 107 -15.72 -0.33 14.75
CA GLN A 107 -15.89 -0.10 13.31
C GLN A 107 -14.86 0.94 12.86
N TYR A 108 -14.10 0.56 11.84
CA TYR A 108 -13.10 1.39 11.18
C TYR A 108 -13.57 1.82 9.78
N SER A 109 -12.95 2.89 9.27
CA SER A 109 -13.13 3.40 7.92
C SER A 109 -11.88 4.14 7.42
N ASN A 110 -12.02 4.90 6.33
CA ASN A 110 -10.95 5.63 5.64
C ASN A 110 -9.89 4.63 5.12
N PHE A 111 -10.39 3.69 4.32
CA PHE A 111 -9.64 2.59 3.74
C PHE A 111 -9.08 3.03 2.39
N SER A 112 -7.79 3.39 2.39
CA SER A 112 -7.05 3.77 1.18
C SER A 112 -6.61 2.53 0.41
N GLY A 113 -7.58 1.75 -0.09
CA GLY A 113 -7.37 0.36 -0.48
C GLY A 113 -6.22 0.17 -1.46
N TRP A 114 -6.24 0.91 -2.57
CA TRP A 114 -5.26 0.81 -3.66
C TRP A 114 -3.82 1.12 -3.24
N ASP A 115 -3.62 1.93 -2.21
CA ASP A 115 -2.31 2.27 -1.63
C ASP A 115 -1.93 1.30 -0.51
N GLN A 116 -2.85 1.13 0.45
CA GLN A 116 -2.61 0.44 1.73
C GLN A 116 -2.21 -1.02 1.53
N TYR A 117 -2.78 -1.71 0.53
CA TYR A 117 -2.53 -3.14 0.30
C TYR A 117 -1.05 -3.46 0.00
N ARG A 118 -0.28 -2.49 -0.50
CA ARG A 118 1.10 -2.66 -0.97
C ARG A 118 2.14 -2.70 0.16
N ALA A 119 1.85 -2.08 1.30
CA ALA A 119 2.80 -2.01 2.43
C ALA A 119 2.14 -1.81 3.82
N GLN A 120 1.10 -0.96 3.92
CA GLN A 120 0.55 -0.54 5.21
C GLN A 120 -0.20 -1.68 5.91
N VAL A 121 -0.94 -2.51 5.15
CA VAL A 121 -1.71 -3.62 5.72
C VAL A 121 -0.80 -4.70 6.34
N GLN A 122 0.36 -4.97 5.73
CA GLN A 122 1.34 -5.92 6.26
C GLN A 122 1.89 -5.41 7.61
N LEU A 123 2.23 -4.12 7.69
CA LEU A 123 2.69 -3.51 8.94
C LEU A 123 1.59 -3.50 10.01
N LEU A 124 0.34 -3.19 9.64
CA LEU A 124 -0.80 -3.19 10.56
C LEU A 124 -1.07 -4.60 11.11
N ALA A 125 -0.97 -5.65 10.29
CA ALA A 125 -1.14 -7.03 10.72
C ALA A 125 -0.06 -7.47 11.73
N LEU A 126 1.20 -7.07 11.52
CA LEU A 126 2.31 -7.36 12.44
C LEU A 126 2.16 -6.64 13.78
N LEU A 127 1.88 -5.33 13.75
CA LEU A 127 1.91 -4.50 14.95
C LEU A 127 0.59 -4.49 15.72
N GLN A 128 -0.54 -4.62 15.02
CA GLN A 128 -1.90 -4.44 15.57
C GLN A 128 -2.90 -5.47 15.00
N PRO A 129 -2.66 -6.78 15.15
CA PRO A 129 -3.48 -7.84 14.53
C PRO A 129 -4.97 -7.77 14.89
N ARG A 130 -5.33 -7.29 16.10
CA ARG A 130 -6.74 -7.04 16.46
C ARG A 130 -7.39 -5.95 15.61
N VAL A 131 -6.67 -4.84 15.38
CA VAL A 131 -7.13 -3.74 14.51
C VAL A 131 -7.21 -4.21 13.06
N ALA A 132 -6.28 -5.04 12.59
CA ALA A 132 -6.36 -5.65 11.26
C ALA A 132 -7.60 -6.56 11.10
N GLY A 133 -8.01 -7.30 12.14
CA GLY A 133 -9.25 -8.08 12.11
C GLY A 133 -10.50 -7.19 12.13
N ASP A 134 -10.52 -6.15 12.96
CA ASP A 134 -11.63 -5.19 12.97
C ASP A 134 -11.70 -4.37 11.67
N PHE A 135 -10.58 -4.08 11.00
CA PHE A 135 -10.51 -3.53 9.63
C PHE A 135 -11.21 -4.48 8.65
N ALA A 136 -10.82 -5.77 8.64
CA ALA A 136 -11.41 -6.78 7.76
C ALA A 136 -12.93 -6.94 7.99
N GLN A 137 -13.35 -6.98 9.26
CA GLN A 137 -14.76 -7.03 9.63
C GLN A 137 -15.49 -5.73 9.22
N SER A 138 -14.86 -4.57 9.33
CA SER A 138 -15.44 -3.29 8.96
C SER A 138 -15.71 -3.18 7.46
N LEU A 139 -14.79 -3.66 6.62
CA LEU A 139 -15.01 -3.77 5.17
C LEU A 139 -16.15 -4.74 4.84
N LEU A 140 -16.22 -5.91 5.49
CA LEU A 140 -17.33 -6.86 5.33
C LEU A 140 -18.67 -6.23 5.74
N ASN A 141 -18.70 -5.48 6.83
CA ASN A 141 -19.88 -4.76 7.31
C ASN A 141 -20.35 -3.71 6.30
N PHE A 142 -19.43 -2.96 5.69
CA PHE A 142 -19.78 -2.01 4.63
C PHE A 142 -20.28 -2.71 3.37
N ALA A 143 -19.60 -3.76 2.89
CA ALA A 143 -20.06 -4.53 1.73
C ALA A 143 -21.48 -5.09 1.94
N ARG A 144 -21.79 -5.61 3.13
CA ARG A 144 -23.16 -6.06 3.52
C ARG A 144 -24.22 -4.96 3.47
N ARG A 145 -23.83 -3.67 3.50
CA ARG A 145 -24.73 -2.51 3.37
C ARG A 145 -24.61 -1.79 2.03
N ASN A 146 -23.82 -2.34 1.10
CA ASN A 146 -23.55 -1.80 -0.23
C ASN A 146 -23.89 -2.82 -1.34
N GLY A 147 -25.03 -3.52 -1.22
CA GLY A 147 -25.42 -4.56 -2.18
C GLY A 147 -24.47 -5.78 -2.27
N GLY A 148 -23.50 -5.90 -1.37
CA GLY A 148 -22.41 -6.88 -1.44
C GLY A 148 -21.13 -6.36 -2.10
N VAL A 149 -21.09 -5.11 -2.56
CA VAL A 149 -19.96 -4.46 -3.24
C VAL A 149 -18.93 -3.97 -2.23
N TRP A 150 -17.68 -4.44 -2.37
CA TRP A 150 -16.56 -3.97 -1.56
C TRP A 150 -15.91 -2.80 -2.30
N ASP A 151 -16.08 -1.58 -1.81
CA ASP A 151 -15.51 -0.43 -2.50
C ASP A 151 -13.98 -0.36 -2.35
N ARG A 152 -13.31 0.17 -3.38
CA ARG A 152 -11.85 0.41 -3.36
C ARG A 152 -11.44 1.48 -2.35
N TRP A 153 -12.28 2.50 -2.15
CA TRP A 153 -11.94 3.69 -1.37
C TRP A 153 -13.12 4.15 -0.51
N VAL A 154 -13.18 3.64 0.73
CA VAL A 154 -14.26 4.01 1.66
C VAL A 154 -13.85 5.23 2.48
N HIS A 155 -14.65 6.29 2.43
CA HIS A 155 -14.45 7.51 3.23
C HIS A 155 -15.62 7.70 4.21
N ILE A 156 -15.35 7.67 5.52
CA ILE A 156 -16.35 7.66 6.61
C ILE A 156 -17.35 6.51 6.47
N SER A 157 -18.40 6.66 5.69
CA SER A 157 -19.35 5.59 5.36
C SER A 157 -19.74 5.56 3.88
N GLY A 158 -19.17 6.44 3.05
CA GLY A 158 -19.41 6.47 1.61
C GLY A 158 -18.42 5.60 0.84
N ALA A 159 -18.91 4.87 -0.16
CA ALA A 159 -18.10 4.41 -1.27
C ALA A 159 -17.73 5.63 -2.13
N THR A 160 -16.47 5.75 -2.52
CA THR A 160 -16.02 6.86 -3.38
C THR A 160 -15.40 6.36 -4.68
N HIS A 161 -15.27 5.04 -4.83
CA HIS A 161 -14.88 4.38 -6.08
C HIS A 161 -13.48 4.74 -6.60
N VAL A 162 -12.67 5.42 -5.79
CA VAL A 162 -11.36 5.95 -6.21
C VAL A 162 -10.35 4.85 -6.53
N MET A 163 -9.54 5.08 -7.58
CA MET A 163 -8.55 4.17 -8.18
C MET A 163 -9.15 2.93 -8.88
N THR A 164 -8.32 1.92 -9.15
CA THR A 164 -8.57 0.75 -10.01
C THR A 164 -8.52 -0.58 -9.25
N GLY A 165 -9.08 -1.64 -9.84
CA GLY A 165 -8.92 -3.03 -9.40
C GLY A 165 -9.53 -3.36 -8.03
N ASP A 166 -9.00 -4.41 -7.40
CA ASP A 166 -9.65 -5.03 -6.24
C ASP A 166 -8.73 -5.20 -5.00
N PRO A 167 -8.31 -4.10 -4.36
CA PRO A 167 -7.34 -4.10 -3.27
C PRO A 167 -7.85 -4.80 -1.99
N SER A 168 -9.18 -4.91 -1.84
CA SER A 168 -9.80 -5.57 -0.69
C SER A 168 -9.57 -7.08 -0.71
N ALA A 169 -9.41 -7.71 -1.88
CA ALA A 169 -8.98 -9.09 -2.01
C ALA A 169 -7.56 -9.29 -1.46
N ALA A 170 -6.60 -8.50 -1.95
CA ALA A 170 -5.20 -8.56 -1.53
C ALA A 170 -5.04 -8.28 -0.02
N THR A 171 -5.77 -7.29 0.50
CA THR A 171 -5.75 -6.92 1.92
C THR A 171 -6.23 -8.05 2.83
N LEU A 172 -7.41 -8.61 2.59
CA LEU A 172 -7.96 -9.66 3.46
C LEU A 172 -7.21 -10.99 3.32
N ALA A 173 -6.75 -11.33 2.12
CA ALA A 173 -5.86 -12.48 1.91
C ALA A 173 -4.55 -12.34 2.69
N THR A 174 -3.94 -11.15 2.69
CA THR A 174 -2.73 -10.83 3.46
C THR A 174 -2.97 -10.98 4.97
N PHE A 175 -4.04 -10.37 5.51
CA PHE A 175 -4.40 -10.52 6.91
C PHE A 175 -4.61 -11.99 7.30
N TYR A 176 -5.29 -12.77 6.47
CA TYR A 176 -5.50 -14.19 6.72
C TYR A 176 -4.19 -15.01 6.64
N ALA A 177 -3.31 -14.73 5.67
CA ALA A 177 -1.98 -15.35 5.62
C ALA A 177 -1.13 -15.02 6.85
N MET A 178 -1.23 -13.81 7.39
CA MET A 178 -0.48 -13.31 8.55
C MET A 178 -1.14 -13.65 9.91
N GLY A 179 -2.10 -14.58 9.95
CA GLY A 179 -2.66 -15.11 11.20
C GLY A 179 -3.78 -14.27 11.84
N VAL A 180 -4.27 -13.21 11.19
CA VAL A 180 -5.43 -12.43 11.66
C VAL A 180 -6.70 -13.28 11.53
N ARG A 181 -7.45 -13.47 12.62
CA ARG A 181 -8.64 -14.36 12.68
C ARG A 181 -9.87 -13.76 13.36
N ASN A 182 -9.79 -12.56 13.95
CA ASN A 182 -10.91 -11.92 14.65
C ASN A 182 -11.89 -11.20 13.70
N PHE A 183 -12.32 -11.88 12.65
CA PHE A 183 -13.35 -11.45 11.71
C PHE A 183 -14.05 -12.68 11.11
N ASP A 184 -15.21 -12.50 10.50
CA ASP A 184 -15.91 -13.54 9.73
C ASP A 184 -15.16 -13.86 8.44
N ALA A 185 -14.05 -14.59 8.56
CA ALA A 185 -13.17 -14.93 7.44
C ALA A 185 -13.85 -15.82 6.40
N LYS A 186 -14.82 -16.66 6.81
CA LYS A 186 -15.59 -17.50 5.88
C LYS A 186 -16.56 -16.64 5.06
N GLY A 187 -17.39 -15.85 5.73
CA GLY A 187 -18.37 -14.98 5.07
C GLY A 187 -17.71 -13.87 4.25
N ALA A 188 -16.55 -13.37 4.70
CA ALA A 188 -15.69 -12.51 3.89
C ALA A 188 -15.26 -13.23 2.61
N PHE A 189 -14.53 -14.36 2.70
CA PHE A 189 -14.08 -15.09 1.52
C PHE A 189 -15.22 -15.44 0.54
N ASP A 190 -16.34 -15.95 1.05
CA ASP A 190 -17.52 -16.29 0.22
C ASP A 190 -18.07 -15.05 -0.53
N SER A 191 -18.05 -13.88 0.11
CA SER A 191 -18.43 -12.61 -0.53
C SER A 191 -17.38 -12.12 -1.53
N ARG A 192 -16.07 -12.26 -1.24
CA ARG A 192 -14.98 -11.87 -2.14
C ARG A 192 -14.95 -12.74 -3.40
N TYR A 193 -15.09 -14.06 -3.24
CA TYR A 193 -15.14 -15.01 -4.36
C TYR A 193 -16.34 -14.73 -5.27
N ARG A 194 -17.54 -14.48 -4.70
CA ARG A 194 -18.70 -14.05 -5.51
C ARG A 194 -18.41 -12.77 -6.30
N GLN A 195 -17.82 -11.75 -5.66
CA GLN A 195 -17.45 -10.51 -6.33
C GLN A 195 -16.43 -10.72 -7.47
N ALA A 196 -15.51 -11.68 -7.34
CA ALA A 196 -14.57 -12.00 -8.40
C ALA A 196 -15.17 -12.86 -9.53
N THR A 197 -16.35 -13.46 -9.37
CA THR A 197 -16.90 -14.48 -10.30
C THR A 197 -18.28 -14.19 -10.86
N ALA A 198 -19.06 -13.31 -10.22
CA ALA A 198 -20.41 -12.95 -10.65
C ALA A 198 -20.45 -11.47 -11.10
N PRO A 199 -20.61 -11.19 -12.41
CA PRO A 199 -20.74 -9.82 -12.91
C PRO A 199 -21.88 -9.05 -12.26
N HIS A 200 -21.61 -7.79 -11.88
CA HIS A 200 -22.62 -6.86 -11.37
C HIS A 200 -23.40 -6.22 -12.52
N PRO A 201 -24.71 -5.93 -12.39
CA PRO A 201 -25.47 -5.21 -13.42
C PRO A 201 -24.84 -3.87 -13.81
N ASP A 202 -24.35 -3.12 -12.83
CA ASP A 202 -23.66 -1.83 -13.06
C ASP A 202 -22.21 -1.98 -13.53
N GLY A 203 -21.75 -3.19 -13.85
CA GLY A 203 -20.40 -3.43 -14.32
C GLY A 203 -20.05 -2.74 -15.65
N LEU A 204 -21.05 -2.23 -16.38
CA LEU A 204 -20.89 -1.45 -17.61
C LEU A 204 -21.17 0.05 -17.41
N SER A 205 -21.12 0.53 -16.16
CA SER A 205 -21.35 1.93 -15.82
C SER A 205 -20.06 2.74 -15.96
N ASP A 206 -20.09 3.78 -16.81
CA ASP A 206 -19.03 4.79 -16.88
C ASP A 206 -19.18 5.89 -15.81
N LYS A 207 -20.11 5.73 -14.87
CA LYS A 207 -20.33 6.74 -13.82
C LYS A 207 -19.09 6.87 -12.93
N GLY A 208 -18.60 8.09 -12.81
CA GLY A 208 -17.36 8.41 -12.11
C GLY A 208 -16.07 8.07 -12.88
N CYS A 209 -16.14 7.53 -14.09
CA CYS A 209 -14.94 7.27 -14.89
C CYS A 209 -14.35 8.55 -15.52
N PRO A 210 -13.02 8.63 -15.70
CA PRO A 210 -12.01 7.72 -15.15
C PRO A 210 -11.73 8.02 -13.66
N GLY A 211 -11.26 7.00 -12.94
CA GLY A 211 -10.69 7.16 -11.59
C GLY A 211 -11.66 7.17 -10.42
N GLN A 212 -12.97 7.28 -10.64
CA GLN A 212 -14.04 6.98 -9.67
C GLN A 212 -15.10 6.01 -10.25
N CYS A 213 -14.69 5.12 -11.16
CA CYS A 213 -15.57 4.21 -11.88
C CYS A 213 -16.42 3.32 -10.96
N GLU A 214 -17.74 3.36 -11.09
CA GLU A 214 -18.63 2.57 -10.23
C GLU A 214 -18.49 1.04 -10.40
N GLY A 215 -18.87 0.31 -9.36
CA GLY A 215 -18.67 -1.15 -9.25
C GLY A 215 -17.29 -1.52 -8.71
N GLN A 216 -17.16 -2.70 -8.10
CA GLN A 216 -15.90 -3.14 -7.49
C GLN A 216 -14.85 -3.53 -8.56
N ARG A 217 -15.25 -4.34 -9.53
CA ARG A 217 -14.47 -4.71 -10.72
C ARG A 217 -15.27 -4.33 -11.96
N PRO A 218 -15.09 -3.12 -12.49
CA PRO A 218 -15.79 -2.69 -13.69
C PRO A 218 -15.43 -3.58 -14.89
N GLY A 219 -16.39 -3.87 -15.75
CA GLY A 219 -16.20 -4.74 -16.91
C GLY A 219 -15.92 -6.21 -16.58
N LEU A 220 -16.26 -6.71 -15.37
CA LEU A 220 -15.94 -8.10 -14.97
C LEU A 220 -16.42 -9.17 -15.97
N ALA A 221 -17.59 -8.97 -16.60
CA ALA A 221 -18.07 -9.88 -17.64
C ALA A 221 -17.10 -9.96 -18.83
N GLN A 222 -16.65 -8.80 -19.34
CA GLN A 222 -15.63 -8.73 -20.38
C GLN A 222 -14.32 -9.35 -19.91
N TYR A 223 -13.83 -8.99 -18.71
CA TYR A 223 -12.57 -9.48 -18.16
C TYR A 223 -12.52 -11.01 -18.08
N LEU A 224 -13.60 -11.66 -17.63
CA LEU A 224 -13.69 -13.12 -17.56
C LEU A 224 -13.69 -13.78 -18.96
N GLU A 225 -14.28 -13.13 -19.96
CA GLU A 225 -14.37 -13.63 -21.32
C GLU A 225 -13.06 -13.44 -22.13
N SER A 226 -12.52 -12.21 -22.18
CA SER A 226 -11.28 -11.90 -22.90
C SER A 226 -10.02 -12.28 -22.13
N ARG A 227 -10.12 -12.52 -20.81
CA ARG A 227 -8.99 -12.75 -19.88
C ARG A 227 -8.06 -11.55 -19.72
N TYR A 228 -8.59 -10.36 -19.99
CA TYR A 228 -8.01 -9.04 -19.75
C TYR A 228 -9.11 -7.99 -19.87
N ALA A 229 -8.91 -6.84 -19.25
CA ALA A 229 -9.75 -5.67 -19.43
C ALA A 229 -9.36 -4.96 -20.74
N ALA A 230 -10.26 -4.99 -21.73
CA ALA A 230 -10.04 -4.43 -23.06
C ALA A 230 -10.14 -2.89 -23.04
N GLN A 231 -9.21 -2.18 -23.68
CA GLN A 231 -9.05 -0.73 -23.55
C GLN A 231 -10.14 0.11 -24.21
N ASP A 232 -10.72 -0.39 -25.30
CA ASP A 232 -11.82 0.18 -26.07
C ASP A 232 -13.20 -0.13 -25.47
N ALA A 233 -13.26 -1.05 -24.51
CA ALA A 233 -14.48 -1.50 -23.83
C ALA A 233 -14.31 -1.53 -22.29
N CYS A 234 -13.39 -0.74 -21.74
CA CYS A 234 -13.18 -0.68 -20.30
C CYS A 234 -14.02 0.42 -19.66
N HIS A 235 -14.87 0.03 -18.73
CA HIS A 235 -15.56 0.93 -17.81
C HIS A 235 -14.67 1.24 -16.59
N CYS A 236 -13.37 1.40 -16.83
CA CYS A 236 -12.31 1.52 -15.83
C CYS A 236 -11.37 2.69 -16.16
N TRP A 237 -10.39 3.01 -15.30
CA TRP A 237 -9.38 4.03 -15.64
C TRP A 237 -8.54 3.61 -16.85
N GLY A 238 -8.12 2.35 -16.91
CA GLY A 238 -7.32 1.84 -18.01
C GLY A 238 -7.15 0.33 -17.98
N GLY A 239 -7.29 -0.32 -19.14
CA GLY A 239 -7.35 -1.78 -19.22
C GLY A 239 -6.04 -2.47 -18.84
N GLY A 240 -4.91 -1.78 -18.95
CA GLY A 240 -3.59 -2.28 -18.53
C GLY A 240 -3.50 -2.37 -17.02
N ALA A 241 -3.74 -1.26 -16.32
CA ALA A 241 -3.77 -1.23 -14.86
C ALA A 241 -4.83 -2.18 -14.29
N GLU A 242 -6.07 -2.13 -14.81
CA GLU A 242 -7.17 -2.98 -14.31
C GLU A 242 -6.83 -4.47 -14.45
N THR A 243 -6.28 -4.91 -15.59
CA THR A 243 -5.85 -6.31 -15.80
C THR A 243 -4.78 -6.75 -14.80
N LEU A 244 -3.85 -5.86 -14.44
CA LEU A 244 -2.76 -6.16 -13.51
C LEU A 244 -3.25 -6.23 -12.06
N GLU A 245 -4.04 -5.25 -11.62
CA GLU A 245 -4.62 -5.22 -10.27
C GLU A 245 -5.56 -6.41 -10.05
N ASP A 246 -6.40 -6.76 -11.02
CA ASP A 246 -7.29 -7.92 -10.91
C ASP A 246 -6.53 -9.26 -10.95
N SER A 247 -5.42 -9.34 -11.70
CA SER A 247 -4.52 -10.51 -11.65
C SER A 247 -3.87 -10.67 -10.26
N VAL A 248 -3.47 -9.57 -9.62
CA VAL A 248 -2.95 -9.60 -8.23
C VAL A 248 -4.04 -10.00 -7.25
N ALA A 249 -5.25 -9.46 -7.39
CA ALA A 249 -6.39 -9.76 -6.54
C ALA A 249 -6.83 -11.23 -6.66
N ASP A 250 -6.86 -11.78 -7.88
CA ASP A 250 -7.22 -13.18 -8.13
C ASP A 250 -6.19 -14.15 -7.54
N ASP A 251 -4.88 -13.92 -7.75
CA ASP A 251 -3.86 -14.76 -7.11
C ASP A 251 -3.89 -14.63 -5.57
N ALA A 252 -4.17 -13.46 -5.02
CA ALA A 252 -4.32 -13.28 -3.58
C ALA A 252 -5.51 -14.07 -3.02
N LEU A 253 -6.68 -14.03 -3.69
CA LEU A 253 -7.83 -14.87 -3.33
C LEU A 253 -7.52 -16.36 -3.51
N ALA A 254 -6.75 -16.75 -4.54
CA ALA A 254 -6.32 -18.13 -4.75
C ALA A 254 -5.45 -18.63 -3.58
N ARG A 255 -4.44 -17.84 -3.16
CA ARG A 255 -3.61 -18.16 -1.99
C ARG A 255 -4.45 -18.23 -0.71
N TRP A 256 -5.42 -17.33 -0.53
CA TRP A 256 -6.35 -17.43 0.60
C TRP A 256 -7.18 -18.71 0.53
N ALA A 257 -7.74 -19.07 -0.62
CA ALA A 257 -8.55 -20.28 -0.81
C ALA A 257 -7.79 -21.59 -0.51
N ARG A 258 -6.48 -21.65 -0.80
CA ARG A 258 -5.64 -22.82 -0.48
C ARG A 258 -5.53 -23.09 1.02
N LEU A 259 -5.45 -22.04 1.85
CA LEU A 259 -5.20 -22.17 3.29
C LEU A 259 -6.29 -22.94 4.07
N PRO A 260 -7.60 -22.74 3.83
CA PRO A 260 -8.69 -23.57 4.38
C PRO A 260 -9.07 -24.77 3.48
N GLY A 261 -8.27 -25.12 2.47
CA GLY A 261 -8.51 -26.30 1.62
C GLY A 261 -9.60 -26.16 0.55
N ARG A 262 -9.90 -24.94 0.09
CA ARG A 262 -10.86 -24.67 -0.99
C ARG A 262 -10.20 -24.80 -2.37
N THR A 263 -9.83 -26.03 -2.73
CA THR A 263 -9.02 -26.32 -3.92
C THR A 263 -9.67 -25.84 -5.22
N LYS A 264 -11.00 -25.99 -5.38
CA LYS A 264 -11.70 -25.56 -6.60
C LYS A 264 -11.57 -24.05 -6.82
N GLU A 265 -11.91 -23.25 -5.82
CA GLU A 265 -11.78 -21.78 -5.88
C GLU A 265 -10.31 -21.36 -6.04
N ALA A 266 -9.37 -22.09 -5.41
CA ALA A 266 -7.94 -21.84 -5.50
C ALA A 266 -7.33 -22.09 -6.89
N ASP A 267 -7.81 -23.10 -7.61
CA ASP A 267 -7.31 -23.44 -8.95
C ASP A 267 -7.88 -22.49 -10.00
N GLU A 268 -9.18 -22.18 -9.92
CA GLU A 268 -9.85 -21.20 -10.78
C GLU A 268 -9.22 -19.81 -10.69
N LEU A 269 -9.09 -19.28 -9.48
CA LEU A 269 -8.50 -17.96 -9.24
C LEU A 269 -6.99 -17.96 -9.50
N GLY A 270 -6.30 -19.08 -9.23
CA GLY A 270 -4.87 -19.22 -9.50
C GLY A 270 -4.53 -19.14 -10.98
N ALA A 271 -5.37 -19.72 -11.85
CA ALA A 271 -5.24 -19.58 -13.30
C ALA A 271 -5.47 -18.13 -13.77
N ARG A 272 -6.42 -17.42 -13.15
CA ARG A 272 -6.71 -16.01 -13.43
C ARG A 272 -5.61 -15.05 -12.97
N GLY A 273 -4.87 -15.39 -11.91
CA GLY A 273 -3.70 -14.65 -11.47
C GLY A 273 -2.58 -14.49 -12.51
N GLY A 274 -2.60 -15.33 -13.56
CA GLY A 274 -1.71 -15.25 -14.72
C GLY A 274 -2.22 -14.38 -15.88
N TYR A 275 -3.40 -13.77 -15.79
CA TYR A 275 -4.05 -13.03 -16.90
C TYR A 275 -3.27 -11.78 -17.35
N TRP A 276 -2.38 -11.24 -16.52
CA TRP A 276 -1.39 -10.23 -16.91
C TRP A 276 -0.62 -10.59 -18.20
N ARG A 277 -0.39 -11.89 -18.47
CA ARG A 277 0.29 -12.38 -19.69
C ARG A 277 -0.46 -11.99 -20.97
N ASN A 278 -1.78 -11.81 -20.90
CA ASN A 278 -2.57 -11.48 -22.08
C ASN A 278 -2.31 -10.05 -22.56
N VAL A 279 -1.94 -9.13 -21.66
CA VAL A 279 -1.57 -7.73 -21.97
C VAL A 279 -0.06 -7.48 -21.99
N PHE A 280 0.78 -8.47 -21.67
CA PHE A 280 2.22 -8.39 -21.89
C PHE A 280 2.55 -8.65 -23.37
N HIS A 281 3.14 -7.67 -24.04
CA HIS A 281 3.58 -7.78 -25.43
C HIS A 281 5.10 -7.81 -25.51
N PRO A 282 5.74 -8.98 -25.77
CA PRO A 282 7.20 -9.12 -25.84
C PRO A 282 7.86 -8.24 -26.91
N GLN A 283 7.11 -7.85 -27.95
CA GLN A 283 7.60 -7.09 -29.11
C GLN A 283 7.11 -5.63 -29.14
N ALA A 284 6.51 -5.11 -28.05
CA ALA A 284 6.04 -3.72 -27.97
C ALA A 284 7.13 -2.69 -28.29
N THR A 285 8.38 -3.03 -27.95
CA THR A 285 9.61 -2.33 -28.37
C THR A 285 10.74 -3.37 -28.46
N GLY A 286 11.95 -2.96 -28.86
CA GLY A 286 13.15 -3.79 -28.71
C GLY A 286 13.58 -4.07 -27.27
N ALA A 287 12.98 -3.43 -26.26
CA ALA A 287 13.40 -3.50 -24.85
C ALA A 287 12.59 -4.53 -24.03
N ALA A 288 12.71 -5.81 -24.39
CA ALA A 288 12.18 -6.96 -23.62
C ALA A 288 10.68 -6.87 -23.27
N GLY A 289 9.86 -6.32 -24.17
CA GLY A 289 8.40 -6.23 -24.07
C GLY A 289 7.86 -5.20 -23.08
N TYR A 290 6.58 -4.89 -23.13
CA TYR A 290 5.89 -4.03 -22.15
C TYR A 290 4.48 -4.54 -21.92
N ILE A 291 3.81 -4.04 -20.88
CA ILE A 291 2.35 -4.11 -20.84
C ILE A 291 1.84 -3.15 -21.92
N GLN A 292 1.19 -3.69 -22.93
CA GLN A 292 0.55 -2.95 -24.00
C GLN A 292 -0.93 -3.30 -23.98
N VAL A 293 -1.77 -2.27 -23.86
CA VAL A 293 -3.21 -2.50 -23.77
C VAL A 293 -3.79 -3.02 -25.10
N ARG A 294 -4.81 -3.87 -25.01
CA ARG A 294 -5.48 -4.49 -26.15
C ARG A 294 -6.90 -4.00 -26.29
N ASN A 295 -7.38 -3.94 -27.52
CA ASN A 295 -8.79 -3.79 -27.83
C ASN A 295 -9.54 -5.12 -27.63
N ARG A 296 -10.88 -5.07 -27.64
CA ARG A 296 -11.77 -6.20 -27.38
C ARG A 296 -11.72 -7.26 -28.48
N ASP A 297 -11.35 -6.87 -29.70
CA ASP A 297 -11.07 -7.78 -30.83
C ASP A 297 -9.72 -8.53 -30.70
N GLY A 298 -8.93 -8.25 -29.66
CA GLY A 298 -7.62 -8.85 -29.42
C GLY A 298 -6.44 -8.10 -30.05
N SER A 299 -6.69 -7.06 -30.85
CA SER A 299 -5.65 -6.22 -31.45
C SER A 299 -4.90 -5.40 -30.38
N TRP A 300 -3.60 -5.18 -30.59
CA TRP A 300 -2.82 -4.28 -29.74
C TRP A 300 -3.15 -2.83 -30.07
N VAL A 301 -3.31 -1.99 -29.04
CA VAL A 301 -3.50 -0.55 -29.23
C VAL A 301 -2.22 0.08 -29.77
N THR A 302 -2.32 0.76 -30.90
CA THR A 302 -1.19 1.44 -31.57
C THR A 302 -1.50 2.92 -31.83
N PRO A 303 -0.47 3.79 -31.98
CA PRO A 303 0.96 3.53 -31.72
C PRO A 303 1.23 3.23 -30.24
N PHE A 304 2.37 2.57 -29.97
CA PHE A 304 2.81 2.28 -28.61
C PHE A 304 3.95 3.23 -28.20
N ASP A 305 3.87 3.76 -26.99
CA ASP A 305 4.92 4.52 -26.34
C ASP A 305 5.04 4.04 -24.87
N PRO A 306 6.20 3.52 -24.43
CA PRO A 306 6.38 3.08 -23.05
C PRO A 306 6.31 4.21 -22.01
N ALA A 307 6.43 5.48 -22.42
CA ALA A 307 6.24 6.64 -21.55
C ALA A 307 4.76 7.03 -21.37
N SER A 308 3.85 6.51 -22.20
CA SER A 308 2.43 6.87 -22.16
C SER A 308 1.71 6.28 -20.95
N ASP A 309 0.79 7.07 -20.41
CA ASP A 309 -0.20 6.73 -19.40
C ASP A 309 -1.45 6.03 -19.98
N ARG A 310 -1.53 5.83 -21.30
CA ARG A 310 -2.70 5.27 -21.96
C ARG A 310 -2.98 3.84 -21.49
N GLY A 311 -4.01 3.71 -20.65
CA GLY A 311 -4.43 2.45 -20.06
C GLY A 311 -3.87 2.17 -18.67
N PHE A 312 -3.28 3.17 -18.02
CA PHE A 312 -2.63 3.08 -16.72
C PHE A 312 -3.09 4.19 -15.77
N ALA A 313 -3.33 3.88 -14.50
CA ALA A 313 -3.73 4.88 -13.51
C ALA A 313 -2.48 5.60 -12.97
N GLN A 314 -2.32 6.88 -13.30
CA GLN A 314 -1.28 7.77 -12.77
C GLN A 314 0.18 7.25 -12.91
N GLY A 315 0.43 6.44 -13.94
CA GLY A 315 1.76 5.90 -14.24
C GLY A 315 1.85 5.51 -15.71
N SER A 316 3.03 5.15 -16.17
CA SER A 316 3.27 4.76 -17.57
C SER A 316 3.23 3.24 -17.74
N ALA A 317 3.23 2.80 -19.00
CA ALA A 317 3.51 1.41 -19.36
C ALA A 317 4.86 0.90 -18.81
N ALA A 318 5.87 1.78 -18.67
CA ALA A 318 7.17 1.42 -18.08
C ALA A 318 7.10 1.20 -16.56
N THR A 319 6.33 2.00 -15.82
CA THR A 319 6.12 1.79 -14.39
C THR A 319 5.31 0.51 -14.14
N TYR A 320 4.21 0.33 -14.88
CA TYR A 320 3.33 -0.84 -14.73
C TYR A 320 3.93 -2.15 -15.26
N ALA A 321 4.97 -2.12 -16.10
CA ALA A 321 5.69 -3.32 -16.54
C ALA A 321 6.24 -4.18 -15.39
N TRP A 322 6.44 -3.58 -14.21
CA TRP A 322 6.92 -4.26 -13.01
C TRP A 322 5.81 -4.71 -12.06
N MET A 323 4.55 -4.39 -12.35
CA MET A 323 3.40 -4.63 -11.47
C MET A 323 2.87 -6.08 -11.59
N VAL A 324 3.77 -7.06 -11.50
CA VAL A 324 3.45 -8.50 -11.44
C VAL A 324 4.10 -9.14 -10.19
N PRO A 325 3.82 -8.63 -8.96
CA PRO A 325 4.44 -9.13 -7.74
C PRO A 325 4.09 -10.59 -7.41
N GLN A 326 2.98 -11.10 -7.94
CA GLN A 326 2.54 -12.48 -7.76
C GLN A 326 3.39 -13.50 -8.51
N ASP A 327 4.00 -13.11 -9.64
CA ASP A 327 4.64 -14.00 -10.61
C ASP A 327 5.87 -13.35 -11.29
N VAL A 328 6.84 -12.96 -10.47
CA VAL A 328 8.09 -12.34 -10.94
C VAL A 328 8.91 -13.27 -11.83
N GLN A 329 8.79 -14.59 -11.66
CA GLN A 329 9.47 -15.58 -12.49
C GLN A 329 8.86 -15.63 -13.90
N GLY A 330 7.52 -15.71 -13.99
CA GLY A 330 6.82 -15.65 -15.26
C GLY A 330 7.04 -14.33 -16.01
N LEU A 331 7.11 -13.21 -15.28
CA LEU A 331 7.50 -11.92 -15.86
C LEU A 331 8.93 -11.97 -16.43
N ALA A 332 9.88 -12.55 -15.70
CA ALA A 332 11.26 -12.69 -16.17
C ALA A 332 11.37 -13.61 -17.40
N GLU A 333 10.61 -14.70 -17.45
CA GLU A 333 10.50 -15.59 -18.62
C GLU A 333 9.95 -14.83 -19.84
N ALA A 334 8.88 -14.03 -19.66
CA ALA A 334 8.30 -13.21 -20.71
C ALA A 334 9.24 -12.10 -21.23
N MET A 335 10.12 -11.58 -20.37
CA MET A 335 11.22 -10.67 -20.74
C MET A 335 12.43 -11.39 -21.39
N GLY A 336 12.37 -12.72 -21.55
CA GLY A 336 13.41 -13.52 -22.20
C GLY A 336 14.53 -14.00 -21.27
N GLY A 337 14.25 -14.13 -19.97
CA GLY A 337 15.13 -14.72 -18.95
C GLY A 337 15.46 -13.78 -17.79
N ARG A 338 15.84 -14.36 -16.64
CA ARG A 338 16.19 -13.64 -15.40
C ARG A 338 17.23 -12.54 -15.62
N ASP A 339 18.30 -12.81 -16.35
CA ASP A 339 19.38 -11.84 -16.56
C ASP A 339 18.93 -10.64 -17.40
N LYS A 340 18.07 -10.85 -18.41
CA LYS A 340 17.48 -9.75 -19.20
C LYS A 340 16.51 -8.92 -18.38
N ALA A 341 15.67 -9.57 -17.58
CA ALA A 341 14.75 -8.89 -16.66
C ALA A 341 15.52 -8.08 -15.61
N ALA A 342 16.60 -8.62 -15.06
CA ALA A 342 17.45 -7.92 -14.09
C ALA A 342 18.18 -6.73 -14.72
N ALA A 343 18.82 -6.90 -15.89
CA ALA A 343 19.48 -5.80 -16.61
C ALA A 343 18.50 -4.68 -17.02
N ARG A 344 17.25 -5.04 -17.35
CA ARG A 344 16.19 -4.06 -17.60
C ARG A 344 15.75 -3.35 -16.31
N LEU A 345 15.66 -4.07 -15.20
CA LEU A 345 15.32 -3.51 -13.89
C LEU A 345 16.42 -2.54 -13.41
N ASP A 346 17.70 -2.86 -13.62
CA ASP A 346 18.81 -1.91 -13.43
C ASP A 346 18.56 -0.62 -14.20
N GLY A 347 18.23 -0.76 -15.49
CA GLY A 347 17.92 0.37 -16.38
C GLY A 347 16.70 1.18 -15.94
N PHE A 348 15.71 0.56 -15.28
CA PHE A 348 14.55 1.28 -14.75
C PHE A 348 14.93 2.22 -13.60
N PHE A 349 15.98 1.89 -12.83
CA PHE A 349 16.51 2.72 -11.76
C PHE A 349 17.58 3.74 -12.20
N HIS A 350 18.00 3.74 -13.47
CA HIS A 350 19.09 4.58 -13.97
C HIS A 350 18.71 5.38 -15.23
N LYS A 351 19.24 6.60 -15.33
CA LYS A 351 19.13 7.46 -16.52
C LYS A 351 20.16 7.06 -17.60
N PRO A 352 20.08 7.62 -18.83
CA PRO A 352 21.06 7.33 -19.89
C PRO A 352 22.52 7.70 -19.57
N ASP A 353 22.75 8.66 -18.67
CA ASP A 353 24.08 8.99 -18.12
C ASP A 353 24.53 8.04 -17.00
N GLY A 354 23.66 7.10 -16.60
CA GLY A 354 23.86 6.15 -15.53
C GLY A 354 23.74 6.73 -14.12
N SER A 355 23.25 7.96 -13.93
CA SER A 355 22.82 8.46 -12.61
C SER A 355 21.49 7.82 -12.19
N TRP A 356 21.13 7.87 -10.89
CA TRP A 356 19.89 7.22 -10.46
C TRP A 356 18.65 8.04 -10.82
N SER A 357 17.57 7.30 -11.05
CA SER A 357 16.21 7.78 -11.12
C SER A 357 15.42 7.23 -9.95
N VAL A 358 15.63 7.82 -8.77
CA VAL A 358 14.97 7.45 -7.50
C VAL A 358 14.29 8.65 -6.82
N ARG A 359 13.88 9.64 -7.63
CA ARG A 359 13.18 10.86 -7.17
C ARG A 359 11.87 11.14 -7.93
N GLY A 360 11.54 10.30 -8.91
CA GLY A 360 10.38 10.49 -9.78
C GLY A 360 10.59 11.50 -10.90
N GLY A 361 9.55 11.67 -11.73
CA GLY A 361 9.49 12.66 -12.80
C GLY A 361 10.06 12.26 -14.16
N ASP A 362 10.49 11.01 -14.36
CA ASP A 362 10.79 10.43 -15.68
C ASP A 362 9.84 9.24 -15.92
N PRO A 363 8.91 9.32 -16.90
CA PRO A 363 7.91 8.28 -17.14
C PRO A 363 8.49 6.96 -17.64
N LEU A 364 9.78 6.87 -17.98
CA LEU A 364 10.43 5.62 -18.37
C LEU A 364 11.16 4.93 -17.19
N ARG A 365 11.10 5.50 -15.98
CA ARG A 365 11.93 5.13 -14.84
C ARG A 365 11.13 4.94 -13.55
N TYR A 366 11.83 4.49 -12.52
CA TYR A 366 11.25 4.35 -11.19
C TYR A 366 10.84 5.71 -10.61
N ASP A 367 9.60 5.75 -10.13
CA ASP A 367 9.02 6.87 -9.42
C ASP A 367 8.54 6.42 -8.03
N PRO A 368 9.21 6.85 -6.93
CA PRO A 368 8.77 6.57 -5.57
C PRO A 368 7.69 7.54 -5.06
N THR A 369 7.25 8.50 -5.88
CA THR A 369 6.21 9.48 -5.49
C THR A 369 4.79 8.98 -5.74
N ASN A 370 4.64 7.80 -6.35
CA ASN A 370 3.37 7.12 -6.57
C ASN A 370 3.51 5.59 -6.40
N GLU A 371 2.41 4.94 -6.05
CA GLU A 371 2.31 3.55 -5.59
C GLU A 371 2.56 2.42 -6.63
N PRO A 372 2.27 2.54 -7.95
CA PRO A 372 2.27 1.38 -8.87
C PRO A 372 3.60 0.64 -8.97
N GLY A 373 4.72 1.37 -8.85
CA GLY A 373 6.07 0.84 -8.96
C GLY A 373 6.78 0.61 -7.62
N ILE A 374 6.16 0.93 -6.47
CA ILE A 374 6.87 1.05 -5.20
C ILE A 374 7.60 -0.24 -4.76
N HIS A 375 7.09 -1.42 -5.13
CA HIS A 375 7.69 -2.72 -4.83
C HIS A 375 8.86 -3.10 -5.76
N ALA A 376 9.10 -2.36 -6.85
CA ALA A 376 10.11 -2.70 -7.87
C ALA A 376 11.53 -2.94 -7.32
N PRO A 377 12.05 -2.20 -6.31
CA PRO A 377 13.39 -2.45 -5.78
C PRO A 377 13.61 -3.88 -5.25
N TRP A 378 12.56 -4.50 -4.71
CA TRP A 378 12.59 -5.84 -4.14
C TRP A 378 12.52 -6.96 -5.19
N LEU A 379 12.17 -6.65 -6.45
CA LEU A 379 12.12 -7.64 -7.53
C LEU A 379 13.51 -8.23 -7.82
N HIS A 380 14.61 -7.48 -7.60
CA HIS A 380 15.96 -8.03 -7.71
C HIS A 380 16.20 -9.26 -6.81
N ASN A 381 15.57 -9.34 -5.63
CA ASN A 381 15.66 -10.54 -4.78
C ASN A 381 15.10 -11.77 -5.50
N ALA A 382 13.92 -11.63 -6.12
CA ALA A 382 13.28 -12.70 -6.87
C ALA A 382 14.02 -13.04 -8.18
N LEU A 383 14.72 -12.07 -8.77
CA LEU A 383 15.59 -12.27 -9.93
C LEU A 383 16.97 -12.85 -9.57
N GLY A 384 17.24 -13.12 -8.29
CA GLY A 384 18.50 -13.73 -7.82
C GLY A 384 19.66 -12.74 -7.62
N GLN A 385 19.39 -11.44 -7.59
CA GLN A 385 20.39 -10.37 -7.46
C GLN A 385 20.14 -9.48 -6.23
N PRO A 386 20.03 -10.05 -5.00
CA PRO A 386 19.58 -9.33 -3.80
C PRO A 386 20.48 -8.16 -3.39
N TRP A 387 21.76 -8.16 -3.79
CA TRP A 387 22.67 -7.02 -3.54
C TRP A 387 22.15 -5.72 -4.18
N LYS A 388 21.45 -5.82 -5.32
CA LYS A 388 20.87 -4.68 -6.03
C LYS A 388 19.61 -4.10 -5.37
N THR A 389 18.81 -4.93 -4.70
CA THR A 389 17.75 -4.41 -3.79
C THR A 389 18.38 -3.55 -2.71
N GLN A 390 19.45 -4.04 -2.07
CA GLN A 390 20.12 -3.29 -1.01
C GLN A 390 20.75 -2.00 -1.52
N GLU A 391 21.37 -2.03 -2.70
CA GLU A 391 21.89 -0.88 -3.42
C GLU A 391 20.79 0.17 -3.66
N THR A 392 19.74 -0.21 -4.40
CA THR A 392 18.61 0.66 -4.76
C THR A 392 17.94 1.30 -3.54
N VAL A 393 17.65 0.50 -2.50
CA VAL A 393 17.00 1.01 -1.27
C VAL A 393 17.97 1.89 -0.47
N ARG A 394 19.28 1.59 -0.46
CA ARG A 394 20.28 2.50 0.17
C ARG A 394 20.43 3.81 -0.57
N GLN A 395 20.18 3.89 -1.89
CA GLN A 395 20.13 5.17 -2.63
C GLN A 395 19.03 6.13 -2.18
N MET A 396 18.21 5.71 -1.22
CA MET A 396 17.22 6.53 -0.57
C MET A 396 17.74 7.09 0.80
N HIS A 397 18.96 6.76 1.32
CA HIS A 397 19.55 7.27 2.61
C HIS A 397 21.10 7.11 2.95
N ALA A 398 21.82 8.17 3.38
CA ALA A 398 23.30 8.57 3.35
C ALA A 398 24.50 8.14 4.36
N VAL A 399 25.80 8.60 4.20
CA VAL A 399 27.08 8.49 5.09
C VAL A 399 28.21 9.63 4.98
N ARG A 400 28.83 10.23 6.07
CA ARG A 400 29.90 11.33 6.10
C ARG A 400 30.56 11.51 7.52
N VAL A 401 31.63 12.32 7.76
CA VAL A 401 32.15 12.65 9.14
C VAL A 401 32.80 14.05 9.25
N ASP A 402 32.45 14.85 10.28
CA ASP A 402 32.94 16.21 10.56
C ASP A 402 32.98 17.14 9.34
N GLY A 403 31.92 17.05 8.52
CA GLY A 403 31.78 17.77 7.25
C GLY A 403 32.65 17.22 6.11
N ARG A 404 33.60 16.31 6.39
CA ARG A 404 34.49 15.67 5.41
C ARG A 404 33.92 14.31 4.96
N PRO A 405 34.27 13.84 3.74
CA PRO A 405 34.07 12.45 3.37
C PRO A 405 34.89 11.54 4.29
N HIS A 406 34.35 10.38 4.65
CA HIS A 406 35.03 9.35 5.44
C HIS A 406 35.08 8.07 4.62
N ASP A 407 36.26 7.48 4.45
CA ASP A 407 36.60 6.49 3.43
C ASP A 407 36.90 5.07 3.98
N THR A 408 36.74 4.89 5.30
CA THR A 408 37.04 3.64 6.02
C THR A 408 35.83 3.14 6.83
N SER A 409 35.74 1.83 7.06
CA SER A 409 34.58 1.15 7.70
C SER A 409 34.62 1.20 9.23
N TRP A 410 35.71 1.72 9.78
CA TRP A 410 35.95 1.90 11.21
C TRP A 410 36.33 3.36 11.51
N LEU A 411 36.43 3.69 12.79
CA LEU A 411 36.84 5.00 13.28
C LEU A 411 37.95 4.80 14.32
N ASP A 412 38.98 5.63 14.26
CA ASP A 412 40.08 5.56 15.21
C ASP A 412 39.62 5.86 16.65
N GLY A 413 40.25 5.17 17.60
CA GLY A 413 39.90 5.27 19.02
C GLY A 413 40.09 6.66 19.63
N SER A 414 40.86 7.56 18.99
CA SER A 414 40.98 8.97 19.40
C SER A 414 39.71 9.77 19.11
N VAL A 415 39.03 9.53 17.98
CA VAL A 415 37.78 10.19 17.58
C VAL A 415 36.66 9.87 18.59
N VAL A 416 36.59 8.61 19.02
CA VAL A 416 35.61 8.13 20.02
C VAL A 416 35.83 8.78 21.40
N ARG A 417 37.08 9.18 21.74
CA ARG A 417 37.43 9.75 23.05
C ARG A 417 37.24 11.27 23.14
N GLN A 418 37.30 11.99 22.02
CA GLN A 418 37.21 13.46 22.00
C GLN A 418 35.83 13.97 21.54
N GLY A 419 35.09 13.16 20.76
CA GLY A 419 33.78 13.51 20.22
C GLY A 419 33.88 14.29 18.90
N GLY A 420 33.04 13.91 17.94
CA GLY A 420 32.97 14.51 16.61
C GLY A 420 31.58 14.35 15.99
N SER A 421 31.31 15.10 14.92
CA SER A 421 30.00 15.18 14.26
C SER A 421 29.88 14.20 13.10
N LEU A 422 29.27 13.04 13.33
CA LEU A 422 29.00 12.06 12.27
C LEU A 422 27.84 12.53 11.37
N SER A 423 28.17 13.21 10.27
CA SER A 423 27.21 13.57 9.20
C SER A 423 26.87 12.34 8.36
N LEU A 424 25.88 12.38 7.47
CA LEU A 424 25.62 11.25 6.57
C LEU A 424 25.26 11.77 5.15
N GLY A 425 26.13 11.60 4.12
CA GLY A 425 26.00 11.95 2.68
C GLY A 425 25.95 10.73 1.71
N LEU A 426 25.03 10.72 0.73
CA LEU A 426 24.74 9.54 -0.10
C LEU A 426 25.36 9.66 -1.50
N ALA A 427 25.63 8.52 -2.15
CA ALA A 427 26.19 8.49 -3.49
C ALA A 427 25.46 7.49 -4.38
N ASP A 428 24.97 8.01 -5.50
CA ASP A 428 24.29 7.42 -6.65
C ASP A 428 25.08 6.28 -7.39
N ARG A 429 25.87 5.45 -6.70
CA ARG A 429 26.29 4.06 -7.03
C ARG A 429 26.83 3.42 -5.74
N PRO A 430 26.79 2.09 -5.57
CA PRO A 430 27.43 1.44 -4.43
C PRO A 430 28.94 1.60 -4.60
N ASP A 431 29.58 2.29 -3.67
CA ASP A 431 31.03 2.39 -3.67
C ASP A 431 31.62 1.03 -3.24
N THR A 432 32.19 0.32 -4.20
CA THR A 432 32.85 -0.99 -3.99
C THR A 432 34.33 -0.84 -3.61
N GLY A 433 34.88 0.38 -3.68
CA GLY A 433 36.21 0.73 -3.17
C GLY A 433 36.19 1.29 -1.75
N TRP A 434 35.04 1.81 -1.30
CA TRP A 434 34.87 2.34 0.06
C TRP A 434 35.16 1.28 1.11
N ALA A 435 36.16 1.54 1.95
CA ALA A 435 36.56 0.70 3.06
C ALA A 435 36.94 -0.76 2.71
N THR A 436 37.37 -1.05 1.47
CA THR A 436 37.77 -2.40 1.03
C THR A 436 39.28 -2.65 0.95
N ASP A 437 40.13 -1.64 1.24
CA ASP A 437 41.59 -1.77 1.28
C ASP A 437 42.07 -2.65 2.47
N PRO A 438 42.69 -3.82 2.24
CA PRO A 438 43.18 -4.70 3.31
C PRO A 438 44.31 -4.07 4.15
N GLY A 439 45.08 -3.15 3.57
CA GLY A 439 46.13 -2.40 4.28
C GLY A 439 45.60 -1.30 5.20
N ARG A 440 44.28 -1.07 5.20
CA ARG A 440 43.58 -0.10 6.06
C ARG A 440 42.72 -0.77 7.13
N LEU A 441 42.81 -2.09 7.32
CA LEU A 441 42.17 -2.76 8.46
C LEU A 441 42.83 -2.32 9.78
N PRO A 442 42.09 -2.27 10.91
CA PRO A 442 42.68 -1.96 12.21
C PRO A 442 43.72 -3.03 12.58
N HIS A 443 44.91 -2.58 12.98
CA HIS A 443 46.02 -3.42 13.45
C HIS A 443 45.85 -3.86 14.91
#